data_AF-A0A0Q8RQD1-F1
#
_entry.id   AF-A0A0Q8RQD1-F1
#
_cell.length_a   1.000
_cell.length_b   1.000
_cell.length_c   1.000
_cell.angle_alpha   90.00
_cell.angle_beta   90.00
_cell.angle_gamma   90.00
#
_symmetry.space_group_name_H-M   'P 1'
#
loop_
_entity.id
_entity.type
_entity.pdbx_description
1 polymer ?
#
loop_
_entity_poly.entity_id
_entity_poly.type
_entity_poly.pdbx_seq_one_letter_code
_entity_poly.pdbx_strand_id
1 'polypeptide(L)'
;MQQECPPTLADEIHAIDGYTYKLFVEAVADGFQAQLVWISAPSERGLPPIETLTTPTFHDARGAIIEARSLALEYVLAWRTQ
;
A
#
# COMPACT_ATOMS: atom_id res chain seq x y z
N MET A 1 -21.81 20.42 6.33
CA MET A 1 -20.81 20.29 5.25
C MET A 1 -20.57 18.81 5.07
N GLN A 2 -20.94 18.23 3.92
CA GLN A 2 -20.62 16.84 3.63
C GLN A 2 -19.17 16.83 3.15
N GLN A 3 -18.26 16.21 3.90
CA GLN A 3 -16.94 15.88 3.39
C GLN A 3 -17.16 14.83 2.30
N GLU A 4 -17.11 15.26 1.05
CA GLU A 4 -16.98 14.35 -0.09
C GLU A 4 -15.64 13.64 0.10
N CYS A 5 -15.67 12.40 0.60
CA CYS A 5 -14.49 11.55 0.57
C CYS A 5 -14.04 11.46 -0.90
N PRO A 6 -12.79 11.77 -1.23
CA PRO A 6 -12.30 11.63 -2.60
C PRO A 6 -12.54 10.19 -3.05
N PRO A 7 -12.99 9.98 -4.30
CA PRO A 7 -13.29 8.64 -4.79
C PRO A 7 -12.00 7.80 -4.77
N THR A 8 -12.06 6.65 -4.08
CA THR A 8 -11.00 5.65 -4.16
C THR A 8 -10.89 5.17 -5.61
N LEU A 9 -9.76 5.45 -6.24
CA LEU A 9 -9.51 5.17 -7.66
C LEU A 9 -9.09 3.74 -7.91
N ALA A 10 -8.45 3.12 -6.92
CA ALA A 10 -8.11 1.71 -6.93
C ALA A 10 -8.19 1.18 -5.50
N ASP A 11 -8.77 -0.01 -5.35
CA ASP A 11 -8.78 -0.81 -4.13
C ASP A 11 -8.42 -2.23 -4.56
N GLU A 12 -7.19 -2.65 -4.24
CA GLU A 12 -6.63 -3.93 -4.66
C GLU A 12 -6.09 -4.70 -3.46
N ILE A 13 -6.24 -6.02 -3.46
CA ILE A 13 -5.58 -6.92 -2.51
C ILE A 13 -4.54 -7.72 -3.28
N HIS A 14 -3.31 -7.72 -2.77
CA HIS A 14 -2.17 -8.41 -3.36
C HIS A 14 -1.58 -9.40 -2.37
N ALA A 15 -1.15 -10.54 -2.90
CA ALA A 15 -0.41 -11.54 -2.15
C ALA A 15 0.95 -11.77 -2.81
N ILE A 16 2.02 -11.67 -2.03
CA ILE A 16 3.39 -11.92 -2.46
C ILE A 16 4.12 -12.68 -1.36
N ASP A 17 4.67 -13.85 -1.70
CA ASP A 17 5.52 -14.61 -0.78
C ASP A 17 4.88 -14.94 0.58
N GLY A 18 3.56 -15.15 0.57
CA GLY A 18 2.74 -15.42 1.76
C GLY A 18 2.41 -14.18 2.61
N TYR A 19 2.88 -13.01 2.21
CA TYR A 19 2.41 -11.72 2.72
C TYR A 19 1.21 -11.25 1.92
N THR A 20 0.23 -10.67 2.60
CA THR A 20 -0.95 -10.08 1.97
C THR A 20 -1.03 -8.61 2.36
N TYR A 21 -1.20 -7.74 1.38
CA TYR A 21 -1.45 -6.32 1.63
C TYR A 21 -2.60 -5.80 0.78
N LYS A 22 -3.24 -4.76 1.29
CA LYS A 22 -4.24 -3.97 0.59
C LYS A 22 -3.58 -2.70 0.07
N LEU A 23 -3.90 -2.32 -1.15
CA LEU A 23 -3.44 -1.11 -1.79
C LEU A 23 -4.65 -0.26 -2.16
N PHE A 24 -4.68 0.97 -1.68
CA PHE A 24 -5.70 1.95 -1.99
C PHE A 24 -5.06 3.13 -2.70
N VAL A 25 -5.75 3.72 -3.67
CA VAL A 25 -5.32 4.99 -4.28
C VAL A 25 -6.41 6.02 -4.12
N GLU A 26 -6.01 7.19 -3.64
CA GLU A 26 -6.90 8.34 -3.48
C GLU A 26 -6.35 9.55 -4.22
N ALA A 27 -7.28 10.37 -4.72
CA ALA A 27 -6.95 11.71 -5.21
C ALA A 27 -6.80 12.64 -4.00
N VAL A 28 -5.69 13.36 -3.95
CA VAL A 28 -5.40 14.40 -2.96
C VAL A 28 -5.28 15.76 -3.68
N ALA A 29 -5.21 16.85 -2.92
CA ALA A 29 -5.21 18.22 -3.48
C ALA A 29 -4.16 18.43 -4.59
N ASP A 30 -2.99 17.79 -4.45
CA ASP A 30 -1.83 17.99 -5.34
C ASP A 30 -1.54 16.78 -6.27
N GLY A 31 -2.47 15.83 -6.39
CA GLY A 31 -2.30 14.65 -7.25
C GLY A 31 -2.90 13.38 -6.66
N PHE A 32 -2.12 12.31 -6.60
CA PHE A 32 -2.55 10.98 -6.16
C PHE A 32 -1.57 10.41 -5.15
N GLN A 33 -2.11 9.73 -4.14
CA GLN A 33 -1.34 8.97 -3.16
C GLN A 33 -1.86 7.54 -3.11
N ALA A 34 -0.95 6.60 -2.85
CA ALA A 34 -1.31 5.22 -2.60
C ALA A 34 -1.05 4.90 -1.12
N GLN A 35 -2.00 4.22 -0.50
CA GLN A 35 -1.88 3.66 0.84
C GLN A 35 -1.71 2.15 0.73
N LEU A 36 -0.69 1.62 1.38
CA LEU A 36 -0.43 0.20 1.51
C LEU A 36 -0.69 -0.22 2.96
N VAL A 37 -1.50 -1.26 3.15
CA VAL A 37 -1.87 -1.78 4.47
C VAL A 37 -1.60 -3.28 4.51
N TRP A 38 -0.67 -3.72 5.34
CA TRP A 38 -0.42 -5.15 5.53
C TRP A 38 -1.57 -5.83 6.26
N ILE A 39 -2.11 -6.89 5.68
CA ILE A 39 -3.25 -7.66 6.21
C ILE A 39 -2.76 -8.91 6.94
N SER A 40 -1.78 -9.61 6.35
CA SER A 40 -1.26 -10.86 6.91
C SER A 40 0.18 -11.10 6.47
N ALA A 41 0.86 -12.01 7.18
CA ALA A 41 2.17 -12.52 6.82
C ALA A 41 2.25 -14.04 6.99
N PRO A 42 3.32 -14.67 6.48
CA PRO A 42 3.56 -16.09 6.71
C PRO A 42 3.60 -16.41 8.19
N SER A 43 2.92 -17.48 8.58
CA SER A 43 2.81 -17.97 9.96
C SER A 43 4.16 -18.22 10.64
N GLU A 44 5.20 -18.48 9.85
CA GLU A 44 6.56 -18.73 10.31
C GLU A 44 7.32 -17.47 10.75
N ARG A 45 6.86 -16.27 10.34
CA ARG A 45 7.62 -15.01 10.55
C ARG A 45 7.00 -14.03 11.56
N GLY A 46 5.96 -14.43 12.29
CA GLY A 46 5.23 -13.51 13.17
C GLY A 46 4.43 -12.48 12.36
N LEU A 47 3.36 -11.94 12.94
CA LEU A 47 2.59 -10.89 12.26
C LEU A 47 3.48 -9.65 12.09
N PRO A 48 3.61 -9.08 10.88
CA PRO A 48 4.18 -7.76 10.72
C PRO A 48 3.32 -6.82 11.57
N PRO A 49 3.91 -5.76 12.15
CA PRO A 49 3.08 -4.69 12.66
C PRO A 49 2.08 -4.31 11.56
N ILE A 50 0.79 -4.17 11.91
CA ILE A 50 -0.19 -3.62 10.99
C ILE A 50 0.26 -2.19 10.72
N GLU A 51 1.05 -2.04 9.66
CA GLU A 51 1.71 -0.82 9.26
C GLU A 51 1.03 -0.33 8.00
N THR A 52 0.54 0.90 8.07
CA THR A 52 0.05 1.61 6.91
C THR A 52 1.18 2.49 6.39
N LEU A 53 1.53 2.32 5.12
CA LEU A 53 2.50 3.13 4.41
C LEU A 53 1.78 3.98 3.38
N THR A 54 2.07 5.27 3.34
CA THR A 54 1.54 6.18 2.34
C THR A 54 2.67 6.63 1.44
N THR A 55 2.49 6.51 0.12
CA THR A 55 3.47 7.00 -0.84
C THR A 55 3.52 8.53 -0.83
N PRO A 56 4.60 9.14 -1.36
CA PRO A 56 4.56 10.54 -1.77
C PRO A 56 3.41 10.82 -2.73
N THR A 57 3.13 12.10 -2.95
CA THR A 57 2.13 12.52 -3.96
C THR A 57 2.73 12.42 -5.36
N PHE A 58 1.98 11.78 -6.27
CA PHE A 58 2.32 11.64 -7.68
C PHE A 58 1.33 12.41 -8.56
N HIS A 59 1.78 12.84 -9.73
CA HIS A 59 0.93 13.54 -10.70
C HIS A 59 -0.12 12.62 -11.35
N ASP A 60 0.08 11.30 -11.31
CA ASP A 60 -0.87 10.32 -11.81
C ASP A 60 -1.01 9.12 -10.86
N ALA A 61 -2.19 8.50 -10.87
CA ALA A 61 -2.52 7.35 -10.01
C ALA A 61 -1.62 6.13 -10.27
N ARG A 62 -1.14 5.96 -11.51
CA ARG A 62 -0.31 4.81 -11.89
C ARG A 62 1.07 4.90 -11.23
N GLY A 63 1.65 6.10 -11.14
CA GLY A 63 2.89 6.37 -10.42
C GLY A 63 2.77 5.98 -8.95
N ALA A 64 1.69 6.42 -8.29
CA ALA A 64 1.42 6.06 -6.90
C ALA A 64 1.29 4.53 -6.69
N ILE A 65 0.60 3.82 -7.60
CA ILE A 65 0.47 2.35 -7.55
C ILE A 65 1.83 1.66 -7.69
N ILE A 66 2.64 2.09 -8.67
CA ILE A 66 3.96 1.50 -8.93
C ILE A 66 4.86 1.67 -7.70
N GLU A 67 4.85 2.86 -7.10
CA GLU A 67 5.63 3.16 -5.90
C GLU A 67 5.18 2.29 -4.72
N ALA A 68 3.88 2.23 -4.44
CA ALA A 68 3.35 1.41 -3.34
C ALA A 68 3.70 -0.07 -3.51
N ARG A 69 3.64 -0.61 -4.74
CA ARG A 69 4.06 -2.00 -5.03
C ARG A 69 5.57 -2.20 -4.86
N SER A 70 6.38 -1.21 -5.20
CA SER A 70 7.83 -1.26 -5.03
C SER A 70 8.19 -1.27 -3.54
N LEU A 71 7.57 -0.39 -2.74
CA LEU A 71 7.70 -0.38 -1.28
C LEU A 71 7.25 -1.72 -0.66
N ALA A 72 6.14 -2.30 -1.13
CA ALA A 72 5.67 -3.61 -0.68
C ALA A 72 6.77 -4.68 -0.82
N LEU A 73 7.40 -4.71 -1.99
CA LEU A 73 8.45 -5.66 -2.31
C LEU A 73 9.70 -5.44 -1.45
N GLU A 74 10.12 -4.18 -1.24
CA GLU A 74 11.26 -3.84 -0.38
C GLU A 74 11.05 -4.34 1.05
N TYR A 75 9.86 -4.14 1.61
CA TYR A 75 9.52 -4.63 2.96
C TYR A 75 9.54 -6.16 3.04
N VAL A 76 8.95 -6.84 2.05
CA VAL A 76 8.98 -8.31 1.98
C VAL A 76 10.41 -8.83 1.91
N LEU A 77 11.27 -8.19 1.11
CA LEU A 77 12.69 -8.54 1.01
C LEU A 77 13.42 -8.27 2.33
N ALA A 78 13.19 -7.12 2.97
CA ALA A 78 13.78 -6.78 4.26
C ALA A 78 13.39 -7.80 5.35
N TRP A 79 12.10 -8.12 5.45
CA TRP A 79 11.61 -9.10 6.43
C TRP A 79 12.10 -10.50 6.18
N ARG A 80 12.41 -10.88 4.93
CA ARG A 80 13.01 -12.18 4.59
C ARG A 80 14.43 -12.35 5.12
N THR A 81 15.16 -11.24 5.23
CA THR A 81 16.56 -11.25 5.68
C THR A 81 16.73 -11.21 7.19
N GLN A 82 15.65 -11.01 7.94
CA GLN A 82 15.61 -11.13 9.40
C GLN A 82 15.34 -12.57 9.82
#